data_AF-A0AA97FI55-F1
#
_entry.id   AF-A0AA97FI55-F1
#
_cell.length_a   1.000
_cell.length_b   1.000
_cell.length_c   1.000
_cell.angle_alpha   90.00
_cell.angle_beta   90.00
_cell.angle_gamma   90.00
#
_symmetry.space_group_name_H-M   'P 1'
#
loop_
_entity.id
_entity.type
_entity.pdbx_description
1 polymer ?
#
loop_
_entity_poly.entity_id
_entity_poly.type
_entity_poly.pdbx_seq_one_letter_code
_entity_poly.pdbx_strand_id
1 'polypeptide(L)'
;MTIQDVHFDGGEFVIIVGRGQLGSGTTKGADGLSVINCTAVNCAVFVDAWYSNHVTILGNNVTMYRAGFIGHGGESNPGSSSFIDARTSILANTRGIVANNMFRSSLLPAGFGTPDAEGKKSTGVFLTSCRDYIVEANFVTSVRDVGIDMEGCFRCAVVGNTVVDAHYGCITTFYRSIQCSIVANTIVQTSSNTVNAYSTGIRGGIVMTPSVTSPTTTYLENVQIKDNLIVNDPGNSAMGIVEAALTTGQSRTNKMTVVSGNTIHQGKIEWRGSDDCSVVNNSIYNGAIEVYSCDRARVMGNQVRRKADYDSGILLMPQTSFSNGTAQRCVIAGNYVWLPSDAAGATISVGGATTTYRTYAVVAHNYISTAPYVRGGDTTNVITGNVLLP
;
A
#
# COMPACT_ATOMS: atom_id res chain seq x y z
N MET A 1 -2.01 -31.68 -2.41
CA MET A 1 -3.20 -32.03 -1.60
C MET A 1 -4.36 -31.21 -2.12
N THR A 2 -5.51 -31.82 -2.43
CA THR A 2 -6.67 -31.09 -2.95
C THR A 2 -7.85 -31.24 -2.00
N ILE A 3 -8.44 -30.11 -1.62
CA ILE A 3 -9.69 -30.00 -0.85
C ILE A 3 -10.65 -29.23 -1.73
N GLN A 4 -11.81 -29.82 -2.03
CA GLN A 4 -12.74 -29.25 -2.98
C GLN A 4 -14.19 -29.49 -2.57
N ASP A 5 -15.04 -28.48 -2.77
CA ASP A 5 -16.49 -28.55 -2.55
C ASP A 5 -16.86 -28.94 -1.11
N VAL A 6 -16.05 -28.52 -0.13
CA VAL A 6 -16.25 -28.82 1.30
C VAL A 6 -16.87 -27.62 2.02
N HIS A 7 -17.79 -27.92 2.95
CA HIS A 7 -18.34 -26.94 3.89
C HIS A 7 -17.71 -27.11 5.27
N PHE A 8 -17.18 -26.03 5.82
CA PHE A 8 -16.62 -25.95 7.17
C PHE A 8 -17.43 -24.99 8.02
N ASP A 9 -17.81 -25.43 9.22
CA ASP A 9 -18.52 -24.63 10.20
C ASP A 9 -17.79 -24.69 11.53
N GLY A 10 -17.19 -23.56 11.92
CA GLY A 10 -16.40 -23.46 13.15
C GLY A 10 -14.96 -23.97 13.02
N GLY A 11 -14.12 -23.52 13.94
CA GLY A 11 -12.76 -24.05 14.14
C GLY A 11 -11.70 -22.96 14.27
N GLU A 12 -10.62 -23.27 14.98
CA GLU A 12 -9.46 -22.38 15.07
C GLU A 12 -8.76 -22.29 13.70
N PHE A 13 -8.55 -23.43 13.06
CA PHE A 13 -8.03 -23.53 11.71
C PHE A 13 -8.85 -24.52 10.91
N VAL A 14 -9.21 -24.14 9.69
CA VAL A 14 -9.87 -25.06 8.76
C VAL A 14 -8.81 -25.91 8.04
N ILE A 15 -7.76 -25.29 7.50
CA ILE A 15 -6.66 -25.99 6.81
C ILE A 15 -5.32 -25.41 7.25
N ILE A 16 -4.47 -26.25 7.85
CA ILE A 16 -3.08 -25.92 8.18
C ILE A 16 -2.16 -26.84 7.39
N VAL A 17 -1.20 -26.25 6.69
CA VAL A 17 -0.15 -27.01 6.00
C VAL A 17 1.22 -26.47 6.41
N GLY A 18 2.11 -27.35 6.87
CA GLY A 18 3.53 -27.02 7.05
C GLY A 18 3.89 -26.20 8.30
N ARG A 19 3.02 -26.12 9.31
CA ARG A 19 3.29 -25.36 10.55
C ARG A 19 4.35 -26.06 11.40
N GLY A 20 5.62 -25.83 11.06
CA GLY A 20 6.79 -26.20 11.84
C GLY A 20 7.28 -25.03 12.70
N GLN A 21 7.80 -25.32 13.89
CA GLN A 21 8.37 -24.31 14.77
C GLN A 21 9.60 -23.67 14.10
N LEU A 22 9.60 -22.33 13.99
CA LEU A 22 10.68 -21.52 13.43
C LEU A 22 12.07 -22.01 13.91
N GLY A 23 13.01 -22.18 12.98
CA GLY A 23 14.41 -22.52 13.29
C GLY A 23 14.75 -24.01 13.45
N SER A 24 13.79 -24.93 13.30
CA SER A 24 14.02 -26.37 13.54
C SER A 24 14.44 -27.20 12.32
N GLY A 25 14.63 -26.59 11.14
CA GLY A 25 14.87 -27.36 9.90
C GLY A 25 13.69 -28.25 9.51
N THR A 26 12.47 -27.88 9.93
CA THR A 26 11.24 -28.61 9.68
C THR A 26 10.91 -28.69 8.19
N THR A 27 10.28 -29.80 7.81
CA THR A 27 9.86 -30.12 6.44
C THR A 27 8.97 -29.02 5.87
N LYS A 28 9.27 -28.60 4.62
CA LYS A 28 8.41 -27.74 3.80
C LYS A 28 6.96 -28.21 3.87
N GLY A 29 6.02 -27.27 3.84
CA GLY A 29 4.61 -27.58 3.66
C GLY A 29 4.36 -28.35 2.36
N ALA A 30 3.20 -28.97 2.26
CA ALA A 30 2.84 -29.78 1.11
C ALA A 30 2.94 -28.95 -0.18
N ASP A 31 3.68 -29.46 -1.16
CA ASP A 31 3.66 -28.93 -2.51
C ASP A 31 2.32 -29.25 -3.18
N GLY A 32 1.79 -28.32 -3.97
CA GLY A 32 0.53 -28.48 -4.68
C GLY A 32 -0.70 -28.51 -3.77
N LEU A 33 -0.78 -27.62 -2.78
CA LEU A 33 -2.02 -27.41 -2.02
C LEU A 33 -3.06 -26.74 -2.92
N SER A 34 -4.25 -27.33 -3.03
CA SER A 34 -5.39 -26.74 -3.73
C SER A 34 -6.63 -26.76 -2.83
N VAL A 35 -7.24 -25.59 -2.63
CA VAL A 35 -8.48 -25.41 -1.86
C VAL A 35 -9.47 -24.68 -2.75
N ILE A 36 -10.48 -25.42 -3.24
CA ILE A 36 -11.31 -24.99 -4.37
C ILE A 36 -12.78 -25.06 -4.00
N ASN A 37 -13.56 -24.02 -4.29
CA ASN A 37 -15.01 -23.97 -4.12
C ASN A 37 -15.51 -24.38 -2.73
N CYS A 38 -14.68 -24.18 -1.69
CA CYS A 38 -15.09 -24.50 -0.33
C CYS A 38 -15.86 -23.34 0.28
N THR A 39 -16.72 -23.65 1.23
CA THR A 39 -17.38 -22.65 2.09
C THR A 39 -16.86 -22.80 3.49
N ALA A 40 -16.48 -21.70 4.13
CA ALA A 40 -16.08 -21.68 5.53
C ALA A 40 -16.82 -20.57 6.28
N VAL A 41 -17.33 -20.91 7.45
CA VAL A 41 -18.07 -20.00 8.32
C VAL A 41 -17.51 -20.11 9.73
N ASN A 42 -17.33 -18.98 10.40
CA ASN A 42 -16.94 -18.92 11.82
C ASN A 42 -15.59 -19.60 12.12
N CYS A 43 -14.57 -19.35 11.29
CA CYS A 43 -13.23 -19.90 11.50
C CYS A 43 -12.23 -18.81 11.90
N ALA A 44 -11.26 -19.08 12.78
CA ALA A 44 -10.23 -18.06 13.03
C ALA A 44 -9.33 -17.91 11.79
N VAL A 45 -8.78 -19.00 11.25
CA VAL A 45 -8.03 -18.99 9.98
C VAL A 45 -8.62 -20.03 9.03
N PHE A 46 -8.97 -19.61 7.81
CA PHE A 46 -9.45 -20.56 6.81
C PHE A 46 -8.30 -21.41 6.24
N VAL A 47 -7.28 -20.77 5.65
CA VAL A 47 -6.09 -21.48 5.17
C VAL A 47 -4.83 -20.82 5.69
N ASP A 48 -3.97 -21.62 6.33
CA ASP A 48 -2.63 -21.25 6.76
C ASP A 48 -1.58 -22.11 6.05
N ALA A 49 -0.94 -21.57 5.01
CA ALA A 49 -0.03 -22.27 4.11
C ALA A 49 1.42 -21.89 4.40
N TRP A 50 2.06 -22.62 5.31
CA TRP A 50 3.46 -22.46 5.67
C TRP A 50 4.37 -23.23 4.72
N TYR A 51 5.37 -22.53 4.14
CA TYR A 51 6.41 -23.13 3.31
C TYR A 51 5.87 -24.07 2.21
N SER A 52 4.66 -23.81 1.72
CA SER A 52 3.97 -24.61 0.71
C SER A 52 4.19 -24.03 -0.68
N ASN A 53 4.70 -24.85 -1.59
CA ASN A 53 4.87 -24.47 -2.99
C ASN A 53 3.59 -24.78 -3.77
N HIS A 54 3.35 -24.00 -4.84
CA HIS A 54 2.21 -24.17 -5.76
C HIS A 54 0.85 -24.25 -5.04
N VAL A 55 0.54 -23.21 -4.26
CA VAL A 55 -0.74 -23.10 -3.55
C VAL A 55 -1.80 -22.51 -4.48
N THR A 56 -2.99 -23.13 -4.53
CA THR A 56 -4.13 -22.63 -5.29
C THR A 56 -5.34 -22.49 -4.37
N ILE A 57 -5.82 -21.26 -4.17
CA ILE A 57 -7.02 -20.95 -3.38
C ILE A 57 -8.02 -20.30 -4.32
N LEU A 58 -9.03 -21.05 -4.75
CA LEU A 58 -9.89 -20.66 -5.86
C LEU A 58 -11.38 -20.77 -5.51
N GLY A 59 -12.15 -19.72 -5.75
CA GLY A 59 -13.62 -19.80 -5.72
C GLY A 59 -14.23 -20.04 -4.33
N ASN A 60 -13.49 -19.81 -3.25
CA ASN A 60 -13.97 -20.09 -1.90
C ASN A 60 -14.85 -18.96 -1.38
N ASN A 61 -15.81 -19.30 -0.51
CA ASN A 61 -16.65 -18.35 0.20
C ASN A 61 -16.42 -18.46 1.70
N VAL A 62 -15.75 -17.46 2.27
CA VAL A 62 -15.32 -17.46 3.67
C VAL A 62 -15.96 -16.27 4.39
N THR A 63 -16.73 -16.56 5.44
CA THR A 63 -17.43 -15.56 6.23
C THR A 63 -17.12 -15.71 7.71
N MET A 64 -17.20 -14.61 8.48
CA MET A 64 -16.92 -14.62 9.92
C MET A 64 -15.54 -15.19 10.25
N TYR A 65 -14.48 -14.58 9.72
CA TYR A 65 -13.11 -15.03 9.92
C TYR A 65 -12.17 -13.97 10.51
N ARG A 66 -11.01 -14.42 11.03
CA ARG A 66 -9.87 -13.57 11.40
C ARG A 66 -8.84 -13.46 10.26
N ALA A 67 -8.38 -14.57 9.70
CA ALA A 67 -7.62 -14.57 8.44
C ALA A 67 -8.27 -15.46 7.38
N GLY A 68 -8.45 -14.94 6.17
CA GLY A 68 -9.00 -15.71 5.04
C GLY A 68 -7.94 -16.66 4.49
N PHE A 69 -6.85 -16.09 3.99
CA PHE A 69 -5.69 -16.86 3.55
C PHE A 69 -4.41 -16.27 4.14
N ILE A 70 -3.53 -17.14 4.60
CA ILE A 70 -2.17 -16.79 4.98
C ILE A 70 -1.18 -17.61 4.15
N GLY A 71 -0.31 -16.92 3.42
CA GLY A 71 0.86 -17.48 2.77
C GLY A 71 2.12 -17.09 3.53
N HIS A 72 2.88 -18.08 3.98
CA HIS A 72 4.19 -17.86 4.60
C HIS A 72 5.30 -18.41 3.71
N GLY A 73 6.01 -17.49 3.05
CA GLY A 73 7.19 -17.83 2.28
C GLY A 73 8.46 -18.01 3.10
N GLY A 74 8.51 -17.46 4.32
CA GLY A 74 9.72 -17.42 5.13
C GLY A 74 9.41 -17.10 6.59
N GLU A 75 10.28 -16.31 7.23
CA GLU A 75 10.02 -15.82 8.58
C GLU A 75 8.77 -14.94 8.63
N SER A 76 8.01 -15.10 9.72
CA SER A 76 6.82 -14.29 10.05
C SER A 76 7.15 -12.84 10.42
N ASN A 77 8.44 -12.47 10.49
CA ASN A 77 8.89 -11.11 10.73
C ASN A 77 9.98 -10.73 9.71
N PRO A 78 9.60 -10.28 8.51
CA PRO A 78 10.56 -9.84 7.49
C PRO A 78 11.39 -8.60 7.95
N GLY A 79 10.98 -7.90 9.01
CA GLY A 79 11.72 -6.77 9.57
C GLY A 79 13.01 -7.14 10.31
N SER A 80 13.14 -8.39 10.79
CA SER A 80 14.33 -8.87 11.49
C SER A 80 15.33 -9.59 10.57
N SER A 81 15.01 -9.76 9.29
CA SER A 81 15.59 -10.84 8.50
C SER A 81 15.96 -10.39 7.08
N SER A 82 17.18 -10.72 6.64
CA SER A 82 17.75 -10.34 5.34
C SER A 82 17.18 -11.13 4.15
N PHE A 83 16.09 -11.90 4.35
CA PHE A 83 15.79 -13.11 3.58
C PHE A 83 15.14 -12.89 2.21
N ILE A 84 14.73 -11.66 1.90
CA ILE A 84 14.24 -11.33 0.55
C ILE A 84 15.40 -10.73 -0.25
N ASP A 85 16.42 -11.54 -0.49
CA ASP A 85 17.43 -11.28 -1.52
C ASP A 85 17.24 -12.32 -2.63
N ALA A 86 17.19 -11.86 -3.88
CA ALA A 86 17.17 -12.71 -5.06
C ALA A 86 18.27 -13.79 -5.04
N ARG A 87 19.38 -13.57 -4.30
CA ARG A 87 20.51 -14.50 -4.15
C ARG A 87 20.38 -15.51 -3.00
N THR A 88 19.65 -15.23 -1.93
CA THR A 88 19.54 -16.10 -0.74
C THR A 88 18.15 -16.72 -0.54
N SER A 89 17.16 -16.30 -1.34
CA SER A 89 15.74 -16.69 -1.26
C SER A 89 15.39 -18.14 -1.63
N ILE A 90 16.32 -19.09 -1.60
CA ILE A 90 16.02 -20.53 -1.74
C ILE A 90 15.01 -21.00 -0.67
N LEU A 91 14.86 -20.24 0.41
CA LEU A 91 13.89 -20.49 1.48
C LEU A 91 12.55 -19.75 1.27
N ALA A 92 12.52 -18.60 0.57
CA ALA A 92 11.31 -17.83 0.24
C ALA A 92 10.60 -18.37 -1.03
N ASN A 93 10.23 -19.64 -0.99
CA ASN A 93 9.86 -20.38 -2.21
C ASN A 93 8.37 -20.60 -2.42
N THR A 94 7.51 -20.11 -1.52
CA THR A 94 6.07 -20.29 -1.69
C THR A 94 5.57 -19.43 -2.83
N ARG A 95 4.96 -20.09 -3.82
CA ARG A 95 4.26 -19.49 -4.96
C ARG A 95 2.82 -19.94 -4.92
N GLY A 96 1.92 -19.12 -5.46
CA GLY A 96 0.53 -19.52 -5.51
C GLY A 96 -0.39 -18.53 -6.19
N ILE A 97 -1.62 -18.96 -6.33
CA ILE A 97 -2.73 -18.18 -6.87
C ILE A 97 -3.83 -18.17 -5.81
N VAL A 98 -4.28 -16.97 -5.45
CA VAL A 98 -5.46 -16.74 -4.61
C VAL A 98 -6.45 -15.98 -5.47
N ALA A 99 -7.43 -16.68 -6.03
CA ALA A 99 -8.29 -16.13 -7.07
C ALA A 99 -9.79 -16.34 -6.83
N ASN A 100 -10.60 -15.36 -7.22
CA ASN A 100 -12.06 -15.46 -7.25
C ASN A 100 -12.69 -15.87 -5.90
N ASN A 101 -12.07 -15.52 -4.78
CA ASN A 101 -12.60 -15.83 -3.45
C ASN A 101 -13.45 -14.67 -2.93
N MET A 102 -14.39 -15.00 -2.06
CA MET A 102 -15.19 -14.07 -1.30
C MET A 102 -14.81 -14.15 0.18
N PHE A 103 -14.16 -13.11 0.68
CA PHE A 103 -13.74 -12.99 2.06
C PHE A 103 -14.54 -11.87 2.74
N ARG A 104 -15.55 -12.23 3.56
CA ARG A 104 -16.32 -11.30 4.38
C ARG A 104 -16.04 -11.48 5.88
N SER A 105 -15.23 -10.61 6.47
CA SER A 105 -15.01 -10.65 7.91
C SER A 105 -16.16 -9.94 8.64
N SER A 106 -16.59 -10.45 9.78
CA SER A 106 -17.61 -9.80 10.63
C SER A 106 -17.39 -10.15 12.11
N LEU A 107 -16.12 -10.10 12.53
CA LEU A 107 -15.64 -10.56 13.84
C LEU A 107 -16.55 -10.18 15.04
N LEU A 108 -16.76 -11.11 15.97
CA LEU A 108 -17.14 -10.91 17.38
C LEU A 108 -16.13 -11.68 18.29
N PRO A 109 -16.04 -11.42 19.63
CA PRO A 109 -14.78 -11.23 20.36
C PRO A 109 -14.05 -12.50 20.86
N ALA A 110 -12.72 -12.36 20.93
CA ALA A 110 -11.73 -13.05 21.78
C ALA A 110 -11.61 -14.59 21.73
N GLY A 111 -10.48 -15.02 21.15
CA GLY A 111 -9.92 -16.38 21.19
C GLY A 111 -8.47 -16.31 20.66
N PHE A 112 -7.58 -17.14 21.20
CA PHE A 112 -6.14 -16.95 21.41
C PHE A 112 -5.22 -16.45 20.26
N GLY A 113 -4.14 -15.75 20.66
CA GLY A 113 -2.78 -15.81 20.07
C GLY A 113 -2.47 -14.86 18.90
N THR A 114 -1.53 -13.93 19.09
CA THR A 114 -1.13 -12.84 18.17
C THR A 114 0.32 -13.04 17.65
N PRO A 115 0.82 -12.23 16.71
CA PRO A 115 1.17 -10.83 16.98
C PRO A 115 0.40 -9.93 16.00
N ASP A 116 -0.47 -9.02 16.41
CA ASP A 116 -0.28 -8.07 17.50
C ASP A 116 -1.45 -8.09 18.48
N ALA A 117 -1.14 -7.85 19.75
CA ALA A 117 -2.00 -8.03 20.91
C ALA A 117 -3.49 -7.67 20.69
N GLU A 118 -4.36 -8.52 21.25
CA GLU A 118 -5.82 -8.41 21.28
C GLU A 118 -6.53 -8.95 20.02
N GLY A 119 -7.54 -9.81 20.17
CA GLY A 119 -8.36 -10.42 19.11
C GLY A 119 -9.20 -9.42 18.31
N LYS A 120 -8.56 -8.39 17.77
CA LYS A 120 -9.13 -7.18 17.19
C LYS A 120 -8.77 -7.00 15.71
N LYS A 121 -7.78 -7.73 15.20
CA LYS A 121 -7.30 -7.65 13.80
C LYS A 121 -7.89 -8.78 12.95
N SER A 122 -8.35 -8.47 11.74
CA SER A 122 -8.62 -9.46 10.69
C SER A 122 -8.06 -9.01 9.34
N THR A 123 -7.62 -9.99 8.54
CA THR A 123 -7.04 -9.78 7.21
C THR A 123 -7.63 -10.74 6.19
N GLY A 124 -8.00 -10.26 5.01
CA GLY A 124 -8.51 -11.13 3.94
C GLY A 124 -7.43 -12.09 3.43
N VAL A 125 -6.36 -11.51 2.89
CA VAL A 125 -5.19 -12.23 2.37
C VAL A 125 -3.94 -11.66 3.00
N PHE A 126 -3.14 -12.48 3.66
CA PHE A 126 -1.85 -12.09 4.22
C PHE A 126 -0.73 -12.89 3.56
N LEU A 127 0.17 -12.20 2.88
CA LEU A 127 1.37 -12.76 2.29
C LEU A 127 2.59 -12.21 3.04
N THR A 128 3.37 -13.09 3.65
CA THR A 128 4.62 -12.71 4.32
C THR A 128 5.80 -13.50 3.77
N SER A 129 6.82 -12.77 3.33
CA SER A 129 8.04 -13.33 2.70
C SER A 129 7.76 -14.21 1.47
N CYS A 130 6.62 -14.02 0.79
CA CYS A 130 6.18 -14.83 -0.35
C CYS A 130 6.83 -14.40 -1.67
N ARG A 131 6.84 -15.31 -2.64
CA ARG A 131 7.40 -15.07 -3.98
C ARG A 131 6.45 -15.51 -5.08
N ASP A 132 6.34 -14.73 -6.15
CA ASP A 132 5.55 -15.11 -7.34
C ASP A 132 4.09 -15.50 -7.01
N TYR A 133 3.49 -14.86 -6.00
CA TYR A 133 2.07 -15.01 -5.70
C TYR A 133 1.24 -14.07 -6.56
N ILE A 134 0.10 -14.56 -7.05
CA ILE A 134 -0.91 -13.76 -7.74
C ILE A 134 -2.17 -13.79 -6.88
N VAL A 135 -2.58 -12.64 -6.38
CA VAL A 135 -3.83 -12.44 -5.66
C VAL A 135 -4.76 -11.70 -6.59
N GLU A 136 -5.75 -12.38 -7.17
CA GLU A 136 -6.56 -11.80 -8.24
C GLU A 136 -8.07 -11.97 -8.09
N ALA A 137 -8.84 -11.00 -8.55
CA ALA A 137 -10.30 -11.08 -8.65
C ALA A 137 -11.02 -11.51 -7.36
N ASN A 138 -10.43 -11.25 -6.18
CA ASN A 138 -11.07 -11.55 -4.90
C ASN A 138 -11.97 -10.38 -4.49
N PHE A 139 -13.05 -10.70 -3.77
CA PHE A 139 -13.87 -9.73 -3.06
C PHE A 139 -13.56 -9.82 -1.57
N VAL A 140 -12.92 -8.80 -1.01
CA VAL A 140 -12.57 -8.72 0.42
C VAL A 140 -13.35 -7.59 1.06
N THR A 141 -14.01 -7.84 2.19
CA THR A 141 -14.72 -6.77 2.89
C THR A 141 -14.75 -6.92 4.41
N SER A 142 -14.92 -5.78 5.08
CA SER A 142 -15.25 -5.69 6.51
C SER A 142 -14.15 -6.26 7.42
N VAL A 143 -12.91 -6.13 6.96
CA VAL A 143 -11.71 -6.56 7.68
C VAL A 143 -11.26 -5.49 8.67
N ARG A 144 -10.82 -5.91 9.86
CA ARG A 144 -10.47 -5.01 10.98
C ARG A 144 -9.04 -4.52 10.97
N ASP A 145 -8.19 -5.07 10.10
CA ASP A 145 -6.82 -4.60 9.91
C ASP A 145 -6.59 -4.26 8.43
N VAL A 146 -6.28 -5.27 7.60
CA VAL A 146 -5.92 -5.06 6.20
C VAL A 146 -6.76 -5.94 5.27
N GLY A 147 -7.11 -5.46 4.07
CA GLY A 147 -7.75 -6.31 3.06
C GLY A 147 -6.81 -7.36 2.50
N ILE A 148 -5.78 -6.89 1.79
CA ILE A 148 -4.73 -7.71 1.20
C ILE A 148 -3.39 -7.13 1.63
N ASP A 149 -2.60 -7.93 2.32
CA ASP A 149 -1.31 -7.52 2.88
C ASP A 149 -0.15 -8.25 2.22
N MET A 150 0.83 -7.49 1.74
CA MET A 150 2.08 -7.99 1.18
C MET A 150 3.28 -7.51 2.00
N GLU A 151 3.74 -8.34 2.90
CA GLU A 151 4.92 -8.07 3.73
C GLU A 151 6.12 -8.81 3.17
N GLY A 152 7.13 -8.08 2.69
CA GLY A 152 8.35 -8.71 2.17
C GLY A 152 8.13 -9.64 0.99
N CYS A 153 7.26 -9.25 0.09
CA CYS A 153 6.97 -10.04 -1.08
C CYS A 153 7.98 -9.79 -2.21
N PHE A 154 8.25 -10.82 -3.02
CA PHE A 154 9.09 -10.71 -4.21
C PHE A 154 8.33 -11.14 -5.46
N ARG A 155 8.17 -10.23 -6.43
CA ARG A 155 7.44 -10.48 -7.68
C ARG A 155 6.00 -10.96 -7.48
N CYS A 156 5.36 -10.52 -6.40
CA CYS A 156 3.94 -10.79 -6.17
C CYS A 156 3.07 -9.74 -6.86
N ALA A 157 1.86 -10.14 -7.23
CA ALA A 157 0.89 -9.28 -7.90
C ALA A 157 -0.46 -9.31 -7.18
N VAL A 158 -1.06 -8.14 -7.01
CA VAL A 158 -2.43 -7.96 -6.50
C VAL A 158 -3.24 -7.30 -7.60
N VAL A 159 -4.07 -8.07 -8.29
CA VAL A 159 -4.67 -7.67 -9.58
C VAL A 159 -6.18 -7.81 -9.60
N GLY A 160 -6.91 -6.76 -9.97
CA GLY A 160 -8.36 -6.91 -10.24
C GLY A 160 -9.21 -7.25 -9.01
N ASN A 161 -8.71 -7.05 -7.78
CA ASN A 161 -9.46 -7.34 -6.57
C ASN A 161 -10.42 -6.19 -6.26
N THR A 162 -11.52 -6.50 -5.57
CA THR A 162 -12.38 -5.51 -4.94
C THR A 162 -12.19 -5.58 -3.43
N VAL A 163 -11.73 -4.50 -2.81
CA VAL A 163 -11.53 -4.42 -1.37
C VAL A 163 -12.37 -3.28 -0.79
N VAL A 164 -13.28 -3.62 0.12
CA VAL A 164 -14.26 -2.68 0.68
C VAL A 164 -14.11 -2.64 2.20
N ASP A 165 -13.86 -1.45 2.75
CA ASP A 165 -13.83 -1.20 4.20
C ASP A 165 -12.84 -2.09 4.97
N ALA A 166 -11.55 -1.86 4.72
CA ALA A 166 -10.49 -2.27 5.64
C ALA A 166 -10.15 -1.14 6.60
N HIS A 167 -9.79 -1.50 7.84
CA HIS A 167 -9.54 -0.49 8.87
C HIS A 167 -8.24 0.30 8.69
N TYR A 168 -7.12 -0.36 8.44
CA TYR A 168 -5.81 0.26 8.27
C TYR A 168 -5.55 0.58 6.79
N GLY A 169 -5.45 -0.46 5.95
CA GLY A 169 -5.27 -0.30 4.52
C GLY A 169 -6.06 -1.34 3.76
N CYS A 170 -6.74 -0.96 2.68
CA CYS A 170 -7.41 -1.95 1.83
C CYS A 170 -6.37 -2.86 1.19
N ILE A 171 -5.31 -2.29 0.63
CA ILE A 171 -4.15 -3.03 0.17
C ILE A 171 -2.91 -2.44 0.80
N THR A 172 -2.04 -3.27 1.36
CA THR A 172 -0.81 -2.81 1.95
C THR A 172 0.41 -3.52 1.38
N THR A 173 1.53 -2.81 1.43
CA THR A 173 2.83 -3.43 1.24
C THR A 173 3.81 -2.92 2.29
N PHE A 174 4.46 -3.86 2.96
CA PHE A 174 5.45 -3.59 4.00
C PHE A 174 6.77 -4.31 3.71
N TYR A 175 7.79 -3.96 4.52
CA TYR A 175 9.00 -4.74 4.77
C TYR A 175 9.68 -5.32 3.52
N ARG A 176 10.35 -4.51 2.68
CA ARG A 176 11.17 -5.01 1.55
C ARG A 176 10.38 -5.78 0.47
N SER A 177 9.29 -5.17 -0.02
CA SER A 177 8.61 -5.68 -1.22
C SER A 177 9.31 -5.22 -2.50
N ILE A 178 9.68 -6.18 -3.35
CA ILE A 178 10.53 -5.98 -4.52
C ILE A 178 9.84 -6.54 -5.77
N GLN A 179 9.80 -5.75 -6.85
CA GLN A 179 9.19 -6.14 -8.12
C GLN A 179 7.70 -6.53 -7.99
N CYS A 180 7.02 -6.01 -6.97
CA CYS A 180 5.61 -6.29 -6.73
C CYS A 180 4.70 -5.32 -7.49
N SER A 181 3.46 -5.73 -7.74
CA SER A 181 2.48 -4.89 -8.43
C SER A 181 1.11 -4.92 -7.76
N ILE A 182 0.44 -3.76 -7.75
CA ILE A 182 -0.94 -3.56 -7.30
C ILE A 182 -1.69 -2.88 -8.44
N VAL A 183 -2.44 -3.67 -9.22
CA VAL A 183 -2.95 -3.23 -10.54
C VAL A 183 -4.45 -3.46 -10.68
N ALA A 184 -5.16 -2.49 -11.25
CA ALA A 184 -6.56 -2.63 -11.64
C ALA A 184 -7.52 -3.04 -10.50
N ASN A 185 -7.19 -2.72 -9.24
CA ASN A 185 -8.05 -3.02 -8.11
C ASN A 185 -9.12 -1.93 -7.93
N THR A 186 -10.29 -2.33 -7.42
CA THR A 186 -11.33 -1.42 -6.94
C THR A 186 -11.28 -1.37 -5.43
N ILE A 187 -11.06 -0.19 -4.88
CA ILE A 187 -10.87 0.04 -3.45
C ILE A 187 -11.91 1.03 -2.99
N VAL A 188 -12.72 0.63 -2.02
CA VAL A 188 -13.79 1.47 -1.49
C VAL A 188 -13.68 1.58 0.02
N GLN A 189 -13.64 2.80 0.55
CA GLN A 189 -13.74 3.08 1.99
C GLN A 189 -14.96 3.96 2.26
N THR A 190 -15.98 3.38 2.92
CA THR A 190 -17.32 3.94 3.08
C THR A 190 -17.67 4.43 4.49
N SER A 191 -16.97 4.04 5.57
CA SER A 191 -17.45 4.28 6.96
C SER A 191 -16.53 5.08 7.90
N SER A 192 -16.92 6.32 8.26
CA SER A 192 -16.18 7.24 9.16
C SER A 192 -16.33 7.03 10.68
N ASN A 193 -16.95 5.96 11.18
CA ASN A 193 -17.41 5.96 12.58
C ASN A 193 -17.30 4.64 13.34
N THR A 194 -17.26 3.47 12.69
CA THR A 194 -17.28 2.17 13.38
C THR A 194 -15.91 1.65 13.83
N VAL A 195 -14.82 2.38 13.53
CA VAL A 195 -13.47 1.85 13.68
C VAL A 195 -12.49 2.76 14.44
N ASN A 196 -12.98 3.84 15.05
CA ASN A 196 -12.16 4.77 15.88
C ASN A 196 -11.54 4.16 17.16
N ALA A 197 -11.67 2.84 17.39
CA ALA A 197 -11.20 2.20 18.61
C ALA A 197 -9.92 1.35 18.46
N TYR A 198 -9.40 1.13 17.23
CA TYR A 198 -8.51 -0.03 17.01
C TYR A 198 -7.12 0.24 16.43
N SER A 199 -6.78 1.46 16.01
CA SER A 199 -5.40 1.82 15.64
C SER A 199 -5.21 3.33 15.55
N THR A 200 -4.03 3.81 15.96
CA THR A 200 -3.55 5.19 15.77
C THR A 200 -2.89 5.39 14.40
N GLY A 201 -3.10 4.45 13.47
CA GLY A 201 -2.41 4.37 12.18
C GLY A 201 -3.09 5.17 11.07
N ILE A 202 -2.34 5.39 9.98
CA ILE A 202 -2.86 6.04 8.78
C ILE A 202 -3.88 5.12 8.11
N ARG A 203 -5.08 5.65 7.80
CA ARG A 203 -6.05 5.00 6.92
C ARG A 203 -5.85 5.40 5.48
N GLY A 204 -5.70 4.43 4.59
CA GLY A 204 -5.61 4.70 3.16
C GLY A 204 -6.13 3.56 2.29
N GLY A 205 -6.45 3.88 1.03
CA GLY A 205 -6.80 2.85 0.05
C GLY A 205 -5.63 1.89 -0.18
N ILE A 206 -4.46 2.45 -0.50
CA ILE A 206 -3.21 1.71 -0.60
C ILE A 206 -2.19 2.31 0.37
N VAL A 207 -1.66 1.49 1.27
CA VAL A 207 -0.65 1.91 2.26
C VAL A 207 0.67 1.20 1.99
N MET A 208 1.72 1.99 1.80
CA MET A 208 3.09 1.54 1.64
C MET A 208 3.88 1.93 2.88
N THR A 209 4.52 0.98 3.55
CA THR A 209 5.29 1.30 4.75
C THR A 209 6.67 0.64 4.69
N PRO A 210 7.74 1.41 4.42
CA PRO A 210 9.07 0.96 4.76
C PRO A 210 9.20 0.93 6.29
N SER A 211 9.72 -0.17 6.83
CA SER A 211 9.85 -0.38 8.28
C SER A 211 10.88 0.54 8.94
N VAL A 212 10.83 0.61 10.28
CA VAL A 212 11.46 1.63 11.12
C VAL A 212 12.82 1.23 11.70
N THR A 213 13.25 -0.02 11.55
CA THR A 213 14.34 -0.57 12.39
C THR A 213 15.75 -0.44 11.81
N SER A 214 15.94 -0.18 10.51
CA SER A 214 17.24 0.20 9.93
C SER A 214 17.13 0.60 8.44
N PRO A 215 17.84 1.64 7.98
CA PRO A 215 17.89 2.03 6.57
C PRO A 215 18.46 0.95 5.62
N THR A 216 19.10 -0.10 6.14
CA THR A 216 19.69 -1.17 5.33
C THR A 216 18.78 -2.39 5.09
N THR A 217 17.67 -2.52 5.82
CA THR A 217 16.85 -3.75 5.79
C THR A 217 15.43 -3.57 5.25
N THR A 218 14.99 -2.33 4.98
CA THR A 218 13.56 -2.03 4.78
C THR A 218 13.33 -0.99 3.68
N TYR A 219 13.12 -1.42 2.44
CA TYR A 219 12.90 -0.50 1.31
C TYR A 219 12.05 -1.11 0.20
N LEU A 220 11.22 -0.32 -0.48
CA LEU A 220 10.46 -0.79 -1.65
C LEU A 220 11.28 -0.62 -2.92
N GLU A 221 11.27 -1.61 -3.81
CA GLU A 221 12.05 -1.55 -5.05
C GLU A 221 11.24 -2.02 -6.24
N ASN A 222 11.16 -1.19 -7.28
CA ASN A 222 10.45 -1.52 -8.52
C ASN A 222 9.01 -1.99 -8.25
N VAL A 223 8.31 -1.29 -7.33
CA VAL A 223 6.91 -1.55 -7.04
C VAL A 223 6.04 -0.74 -8.01
N GLN A 224 4.96 -1.34 -8.52
CA GLN A 224 4.06 -0.70 -9.46
C GLN A 224 2.65 -0.62 -8.88
N ILE A 225 2.07 0.57 -8.81
CA ILE A 225 0.69 0.80 -8.39
C ILE A 225 -0.04 1.45 -9.56
N LYS A 226 -0.84 0.66 -10.28
CA LYS A 226 -1.36 1.08 -11.58
C LYS A 226 -2.85 0.86 -11.76
N ASP A 227 -3.50 1.81 -12.41
CA ASP A 227 -4.87 1.66 -12.92
C ASP A 227 -5.89 1.26 -11.85
N ASN A 228 -5.64 1.58 -10.57
CA ASN A 228 -6.57 1.30 -9.48
C ASN A 228 -7.64 2.39 -9.41
N LEU A 229 -8.87 1.99 -9.06
CA LEU A 229 -9.96 2.88 -8.69
C LEU A 229 -10.05 2.93 -7.16
N ILE A 230 -9.86 4.12 -6.58
CA ILE A 230 -9.98 4.35 -5.14
C ILE A 230 -11.13 5.31 -4.91
N VAL A 231 -12.11 4.91 -4.09
CA VAL A 231 -13.27 5.72 -3.72
C VAL A 231 -13.33 5.80 -2.20
N ASN A 232 -12.98 6.96 -1.66
CA ASN A 232 -13.03 7.21 -0.23
C ASN A 232 -14.23 8.11 0.12
N ASP A 233 -14.81 7.88 1.29
CA ASP A 233 -15.76 8.80 1.92
C ASP A 233 -15.04 10.11 2.33
N PRO A 234 -15.55 11.31 1.97
CA PRO A 234 -14.96 12.59 2.34
C PRO A 234 -14.67 12.78 3.83
N GLY A 235 -15.37 12.04 4.71
CA GLY A 235 -15.22 12.09 6.16
C GLY A 235 -14.17 11.13 6.75
N ASN A 236 -13.57 10.22 5.98
CA ASN A 236 -12.91 9.04 6.56
C ASN A 236 -11.43 8.77 6.21
N SER A 237 -10.90 9.32 5.13
CA SER A 237 -9.46 9.19 4.87
C SER A 237 -9.03 10.23 3.87
N ALA A 238 -8.15 11.14 4.30
CA ALA A 238 -7.50 12.08 3.40
C ALA A 238 -6.48 11.41 2.46
N MET A 239 -6.36 10.07 2.46
CA MET A 239 -5.26 9.32 1.86
C MET A 239 -5.77 8.29 0.86
N GLY A 240 -5.48 8.49 -0.43
CA GLY A 240 -5.74 7.50 -1.47
C GLY A 240 -4.61 6.46 -1.51
N ILE A 241 -3.40 6.93 -1.84
CA ILE A 241 -2.18 6.12 -1.87
C ILE A 241 -1.16 6.82 -0.97
N VAL A 242 -0.66 6.13 0.04
CA VAL A 242 0.18 6.77 1.04
C VAL A 242 1.40 5.93 1.36
N GLU A 243 2.54 6.58 1.39
CA GLU A 243 3.67 6.09 2.13
C GLU A 243 3.53 6.42 3.63
N ALA A 244 3.05 5.47 4.42
CA ALA A 244 2.82 5.67 5.85
C ALA A 244 4.13 5.71 6.63
N ALA A 245 4.29 6.72 7.48
CA ALA A 245 5.41 6.80 8.40
C ALA A 245 5.03 6.31 9.80
N LEU A 246 5.53 5.14 10.20
CA LEU A 246 5.37 4.64 11.57
C LEU A 246 6.21 5.43 12.58
N THR A 247 7.29 6.09 12.15
CA THR A 247 8.07 7.03 12.97
C THR A 247 8.62 8.18 12.12
N THR A 248 8.58 9.40 12.66
CA THR A 248 9.18 10.60 12.06
C THR A 248 10.71 10.54 12.17
N GLY A 249 11.43 10.77 11.07
CA GLY A 249 12.87 11.09 11.12
C GLY A 249 13.88 10.03 10.65
N GLN A 250 13.47 8.84 10.18
CA GLN A 250 14.37 7.86 9.56
C GLN A 250 14.40 7.93 8.02
N SER A 251 15.60 7.84 7.42
CA SER A 251 15.82 7.81 5.97
C SER A 251 15.13 6.60 5.34
N ARG A 252 14.28 6.86 4.35
CA ARG A 252 13.57 5.84 3.58
C ARG A 252 14.16 5.79 2.18
N THR A 253 14.14 4.61 1.58
CA THR A 253 14.80 4.40 0.28
C THR A 253 13.87 3.66 -0.67
N ASN A 254 12.65 4.17 -0.94
CA ASN A 254 11.89 3.55 -2.03
C ASN A 254 12.61 3.87 -3.35
N LYS A 255 12.84 2.85 -4.16
CA LYS A 255 13.54 2.95 -5.44
C LYS A 255 12.62 2.54 -6.56
N MET A 256 12.60 3.33 -7.63
CA MET A 256 11.95 2.96 -8.89
C MET A 256 10.47 2.57 -8.74
N THR A 257 9.77 3.15 -7.76
CA THR A 257 8.34 2.85 -7.58
C THR A 257 7.52 3.79 -8.46
N VAL A 258 6.50 3.24 -9.11
CA VAL A 258 5.66 3.97 -10.08
C VAL A 258 4.20 3.91 -9.67
N VAL A 259 3.59 5.07 -9.48
CA VAL A 259 2.13 5.23 -9.33
C VAL A 259 1.58 5.84 -10.60
N SER A 260 0.80 5.07 -11.36
CA SER A 260 0.31 5.55 -12.64
C SER A 260 -1.10 5.14 -13.03
N GLY A 261 -1.84 6.01 -13.70
CA GLY A 261 -3.16 5.65 -14.24
C GLY A 261 -4.25 5.44 -13.19
N ASN A 262 -3.97 5.71 -11.92
CA ASN A 262 -4.95 5.51 -10.85
C ASN A 262 -6.00 6.62 -10.87
N THR A 263 -7.23 6.26 -10.53
CA THR A 263 -8.33 7.20 -10.33
C THR A 263 -8.70 7.24 -8.85
N ILE A 264 -8.58 8.41 -8.23
CA ILE A 264 -8.81 8.62 -6.80
C ILE A 264 -9.95 9.61 -6.64
N HIS A 265 -11.09 9.13 -6.13
CA HIS A 265 -12.18 9.96 -5.64
C HIS A 265 -12.00 10.14 -4.14
N GLN A 266 -11.59 11.33 -3.73
CA GLN A 266 -11.28 11.75 -2.35
C GLN A 266 -9.94 11.23 -1.83
N GLY A 267 -9.06 12.15 -1.44
CA GLY A 267 -7.78 11.86 -0.79
C GLY A 267 -6.56 12.15 -1.66
N LYS A 268 -5.36 12.02 -1.07
CA LYS A 268 -4.09 12.38 -1.73
C LYS A 268 -3.22 11.18 -2.06
N ILE A 269 -2.28 11.41 -2.98
CA ILE A 269 -1.06 10.60 -3.10
C ILE A 269 0.00 11.27 -2.23
N GLU A 270 0.52 10.57 -1.22
CA GLU A 270 1.59 11.07 -0.36
C GLU A 270 2.84 10.18 -0.47
N TRP A 271 3.98 10.79 -0.73
CA TRP A 271 5.25 10.12 -1.00
C TRP A 271 6.40 10.72 -0.18
N ARG A 272 7.24 9.91 0.47
CA ARG A 272 8.28 10.40 1.40
C ARG A 272 9.61 9.66 1.25
N GLY A 273 10.67 10.36 0.86
CA GLY A 273 12.05 9.82 0.95
C GLY A 273 12.31 8.72 -0.08
N SER A 274 12.43 9.08 -1.35
CA SER A 274 12.54 8.10 -2.43
C SER A 274 13.41 8.55 -3.58
N ASP A 275 13.96 7.58 -4.31
CA ASP A 275 14.86 7.79 -5.43
C ASP A 275 14.25 7.21 -6.72
N ASP A 276 14.28 7.99 -7.80
CA ASP A 276 13.77 7.63 -9.12
C ASP A 276 12.29 7.18 -9.15
N CYS A 277 11.45 7.74 -8.26
CA CYS A 277 10.02 7.41 -8.20
C CYS A 277 9.18 8.31 -9.12
N SER A 278 8.04 7.80 -9.58
CA SER A 278 7.19 8.50 -10.55
C SER A 278 5.71 8.44 -10.17
N VAL A 279 5.05 9.59 -10.17
CA VAL A 279 3.59 9.75 -10.03
C VAL A 279 3.07 10.32 -11.34
N VAL A 280 2.51 9.46 -12.20
CA VAL A 280 2.23 9.82 -13.60
C VAL A 280 0.84 9.47 -14.08
N ASN A 281 0.18 10.37 -14.81
CA ASN A 281 -1.12 10.12 -15.44
C ASN A 281 -2.22 9.66 -14.47
N ASN A 282 -2.21 10.13 -13.21
CA ASN A 282 -3.28 9.83 -12.26
C ASN A 282 -4.39 10.89 -12.35
N SER A 283 -5.63 10.48 -12.08
CA SER A 283 -6.79 11.37 -11.97
C SER A 283 -7.24 11.45 -10.52
N ILE A 284 -7.15 12.63 -9.91
CA ILE A 284 -7.40 12.84 -8.49
C ILE A 284 -8.51 13.89 -8.32
N TYR A 285 -9.63 13.46 -7.76
CA TYR A 285 -10.79 14.30 -7.49
C TYR A 285 -10.90 14.59 -6.00
N ASN A 286 -10.91 15.87 -5.64
CA ASN A 286 -10.95 16.31 -4.24
C ASN A 286 -9.76 15.78 -3.42
N GLY A 287 -8.56 16.03 -3.94
CA GLY A 287 -7.33 15.45 -3.41
C GLY A 287 -6.11 16.32 -3.66
N ALA A 288 -4.93 15.71 -3.52
CA ALA A 288 -3.64 16.35 -3.80
C ALA A 288 -2.57 15.31 -4.15
N ILE A 289 -1.41 15.77 -4.61
CA ILE A 289 -0.16 14.99 -4.69
C ILE A 289 0.86 15.69 -3.81
N GLU A 290 1.44 14.98 -2.86
CA GLU A 290 2.46 15.51 -1.96
C GLU A 290 3.71 14.62 -2.01
N VAL A 291 4.84 15.24 -2.32
CA VAL A 291 6.13 14.58 -2.48
C VAL A 291 7.14 15.23 -1.54
N TYR A 292 7.74 14.43 -0.67
CA TYR A 292 8.65 14.88 0.37
C TYR A 292 10.04 14.26 0.21
N SER A 293 11.10 15.06 0.27
CA SER A 293 12.51 14.61 0.29
C SER A 293 12.87 13.55 -0.75
N CYS A 294 12.44 13.73 -1.99
CA CYS A 294 12.73 12.76 -3.06
C CYS A 294 13.87 13.23 -3.98
N ASP A 295 14.64 12.27 -4.48
CA ASP A 295 15.64 12.47 -5.53
C ASP A 295 15.06 11.94 -6.85
N ARG A 296 15.17 12.74 -7.91
CA ARG A 296 14.69 12.39 -9.26
C ARG A 296 13.21 12.00 -9.32
N ALA A 297 12.37 12.57 -8.44
CA ALA A 297 10.92 12.35 -8.51
C ALA A 297 10.32 12.97 -9.78
N ARG A 298 9.42 12.24 -10.44
CA ARG A 298 8.69 12.70 -11.63
C ARG A 298 7.20 12.76 -11.33
N VAL A 299 6.62 13.95 -11.32
CA VAL A 299 5.17 14.18 -11.16
C VAL A 299 4.65 14.71 -12.48
N MET A 300 4.09 13.84 -13.33
CA MET A 300 3.80 14.19 -14.72
C MET A 300 2.44 13.75 -15.24
N GLY A 301 1.79 14.58 -16.06
CA GLY A 301 0.55 14.18 -16.74
C GLY A 301 -0.66 13.95 -15.83
N ASN A 302 -0.58 14.34 -14.55
CA ASN A 302 -1.67 14.10 -13.59
C ASN A 302 -2.78 15.14 -13.75
N GLN A 303 -4.01 14.74 -13.50
CA GLN A 303 -5.16 15.62 -13.36
C GLN A 303 -5.52 15.72 -11.88
N VAL A 304 -5.45 16.91 -11.30
CA VAL A 304 -5.70 17.14 -9.88
C VAL A 304 -6.75 18.23 -9.69
N ARG A 305 -7.92 17.84 -9.19
CA ARG A 305 -8.92 18.76 -8.63
C ARG A 305 -8.69 18.84 -7.13
N ARG A 306 -8.12 19.95 -6.68
CA ARG A 306 -7.74 20.14 -5.28
C ARG A 306 -8.95 20.22 -4.36
N LYS A 307 -8.89 19.56 -3.20
CA LYS A 307 -9.81 19.84 -2.07
C LYS A 307 -9.40 21.15 -1.39
N ALA A 308 -10.36 21.99 -1.02
CA ALA A 308 -10.09 23.32 -0.45
C ALA A 308 -9.17 23.30 0.79
N ASP A 309 -9.22 22.22 1.58
CA ASP A 309 -8.46 22.07 2.83
C ASP A 309 -6.96 21.76 2.63
N TYR A 310 -6.52 21.42 1.42
CA TYR A 310 -5.08 21.18 1.17
C TYR A 310 -4.39 22.48 0.80
N ASP A 311 -3.18 22.73 1.30
CA ASP A 311 -2.37 23.90 0.92
C ASP A 311 -2.14 24.03 -0.60
N SER A 312 -2.01 22.89 -1.29
CA SER A 312 -1.68 22.86 -2.70
C SER A 312 -2.24 21.64 -3.42
N GLY A 313 -2.44 21.74 -4.75
CA GLY A 313 -2.83 20.59 -5.58
C GLY A 313 -1.67 19.62 -5.78
N ILE A 314 -0.48 20.16 -6.09
CA ILE A 314 0.78 19.42 -6.09
C ILE A 314 1.76 20.12 -5.15
N LEU A 315 2.35 19.38 -4.23
CA LEU A 315 3.30 19.86 -3.25
C LEU A 315 4.61 19.08 -3.38
N LEU A 316 5.72 19.80 -3.52
CA LEU A 316 7.07 19.25 -3.41
C LEU A 316 7.82 19.99 -2.32
N MET A 317 8.21 19.26 -1.27
CA MET A 317 8.89 19.85 -0.12
C MET A 317 10.12 19.04 0.31
N PRO A 318 11.12 19.70 0.89
CA PRO A 318 12.05 19.01 1.76
C PRO A 318 11.33 18.62 3.07
N GLN A 319 11.69 17.50 3.67
CA GLN A 319 11.15 17.09 4.96
C GLN A 319 12.07 17.55 6.08
N THR A 320 11.53 18.39 6.96
CA THR A 320 12.25 19.10 8.03
C THR A 320 12.78 18.21 9.16
N SER A 321 12.36 16.94 9.20
CA SER A 321 12.75 15.98 10.25
C SER A 321 13.91 15.06 9.85
N PHE A 322 14.51 15.20 8.67
CA PHE A 322 15.63 14.37 8.23
C PHE A 322 16.93 15.18 8.21
N SER A 323 18.03 14.56 8.64
CA SER A 323 19.38 15.15 8.61
C SER A 323 19.87 15.49 7.19
N ASN A 324 19.26 14.90 6.14
CA ASN A 324 19.59 15.11 4.71
C ASN A 324 18.33 15.26 3.82
N GLY A 325 17.23 15.84 4.32
CA GLY A 325 15.91 15.90 3.67
C GLY A 325 15.76 16.76 2.40
N THR A 326 16.73 16.71 1.49
CA THR A 326 16.74 17.46 0.23
C THR A 326 15.79 16.85 -0.79
N ALA A 327 14.99 17.68 -1.45
CA ALA A 327 14.29 17.29 -2.68
C ALA A 327 15.13 17.75 -3.88
N GLN A 328 15.65 16.84 -4.69
CA GLN A 328 16.59 17.21 -5.75
C GLN A 328 16.26 16.57 -7.10
N ARG A 329 16.57 17.29 -8.19
CA ARG A 329 16.37 16.86 -9.58
C ARG A 329 14.93 16.41 -9.88
N CYS A 330 13.97 17.00 -9.18
CA CYS A 330 12.56 16.66 -9.34
C CYS A 330 11.98 17.36 -10.58
N VAL A 331 11.01 16.73 -11.22
CA VAL A 331 10.29 17.28 -12.38
C VAL A 331 8.79 17.25 -12.11
N ILE A 332 8.15 18.42 -12.23
CA ILE A 332 6.69 18.58 -12.18
C ILE A 332 6.27 19.14 -13.55
N ALA A 333 5.73 18.29 -14.43
CA ALA A 333 5.45 18.71 -15.80
C ALA A 333 4.22 18.09 -16.45
N GLY A 334 3.55 18.86 -17.31
CA GLY A 334 2.39 18.36 -18.07
C GLY A 334 1.17 18.05 -17.21
N ASN A 335 1.09 18.56 -15.98
CA ASN A 335 -0.06 18.31 -15.10
C ASN A 335 -1.19 19.32 -15.37
N TYR A 336 -2.42 18.90 -15.13
CA TYR A 336 -3.61 19.75 -15.09
C TYR A 336 -4.05 19.90 -13.63
N VAL A 337 -3.91 21.10 -13.05
CA VAL A 337 -4.18 21.33 -11.62
C VAL A 337 -5.18 22.47 -11.44
N TRP A 338 -6.33 22.15 -10.86
CA TRP A 338 -7.45 23.08 -10.69
C TRP A 338 -7.83 23.29 -9.23
N LEU A 339 -8.02 24.55 -8.86
CA LEU A 339 -8.51 25.01 -7.57
C LEU A 339 -9.99 25.42 -7.70
N PRO A 340 -10.84 25.10 -6.70
CA PRO A 340 -12.17 25.70 -6.59
C PRO A 340 -12.08 27.24 -6.51
N SER A 341 -13.09 27.94 -7.05
CA SER A 341 -13.10 29.40 -7.34
C SER A 341 -12.83 30.34 -6.15
N ASP A 342 -12.86 29.85 -4.92
CA ASP A 342 -12.71 30.67 -3.71
C ASP A 342 -11.66 30.08 -2.73
N ALA A 343 -10.92 29.08 -3.18
CA ALA A 343 -10.03 28.33 -2.31
C ALA A 343 -8.62 28.97 -2.29
N ALA A 344 -8.21 29.48 -1.13
CA ALA A 344 -6.85 29.97 -0.89
C ALA A 344 -5.80 28.86 -1.12
N GLY A 345 -4.55 29.22 -1.43
CA GLY A 345 -3.45 28.27 -1.64
C GLY A 345 -2.92 28.27 -3.08
N ALA A 346 -2.12 27.25 -3.42
CA ALA A 346 -1.44 27.17 -4.72
C ALA A 346 -1.90 25.96 -5.54
N THR A 347 -1.87 26.07 -6.87
CA THR A 347 -1.95 24.89 -7.75
C THR A 347 -0.76 23.96 -7.51
N ILE A 348 0.43 24.53 -7.61
CA ILE A 348 1.70 23.84 -7.42
C ILE A 348 2.51 24.64 -6.41
N SER A 349 3.03 23.97 -5.38
CA SER A 349 3.93 24.56 -4.41
C SER A 349 5.24 23.78 -4.38
N VAL A 350 6.37 24.49 -4.47
CA VAL A 350 7.71 23.93 -4.37
C VAL A 350 8.54 24.67 -3.32
N GLY A 351 9.33 23.97 -2.52
CA GLY A 351 10.25 24.58 -1.53
C GLY A 351 9.92 24.29 -0.06
N GLY A 352 10.79 24.73 0.85
CA GLY A 352 10.69 24.46 2.28
C GLY A 352 10.27 25.67 3.11
N ALA A 353 9.94 25.46 4.39
CA ALA A 353 9.72 26.57 5.32
C ALA A 353 11.04 27.17 5.85
N THR A 354 12.17 26.47 5.71
CA THR A 354 13.47 26.85 6.27
C THR A 354 14.56 26.81 5.20
N THR A 355 15.62 27.61 5.40
CA THR A 355 16.79 27.69 4.51
C THR A 355 17.74 26.50 4.61
N THR A 356 17.55 25.63 5.60
CA THR A 356 18.44 24.49 5.89
C THR A 356 18.34 23.38 4.85
N TYR A 357 17.21 23.26 4.15
CA TYR A 357 16.96 22.17 3.22
C TYR A 357 16.73 22.68 1.81
N ARG A 358 17.37 22.03 0.84
CA ARG A 358 17.35 22.47 -0.55
C ARG A 358 16.24 21.81 -1.35
N THR A 359 15.66 22.59 -2.26
CA THR A 359 14.77 22.07 -3.30
C THR A 359 15.31 22.43 -4.68
N TYR A 360 15.57 21.42 -5.49
CA TYR A 360 15.96 21.56 -6.89
C TYR A 360 14.90 20.91 -7.77
N ALA A 361 14.06 21.74 -8.41
CA ALA A 361 12.95 21.27 -9.21
C ALA A 361 12.79 22.02 -10.53
N VAL A 362 12.30 21.32 -11.54
CA VAL A 362 11.77 21.91 -12.77
C VAL A 362 10.25 21.83 -12.72
N VAL A 363 9.57 22.98 -12.80
CA VAL A 363 8.11 23.10 -12.85
C VAL A 363 7.73 23.69 -14.20
N ALA A 364 7.38 22.82 -15.15
CA ALA A 364 7.23 23.23 -16.54
C ALA A 364 6.00 22.68 -17.25
N HIS A 365 5.43 23.47 -18.15
CA HIS A 365 4.37 23.01 -19.06
C HIS A 365 3.14 22.44 -18.36
N ASN A 366 2.74 23.01 -17.21
CA ASN A 366 1.52 22.65 -16.51
C ASN A 366 0.35 23.58 -16.91
N TYR A 367 -0.86 23.06 -16.87
CA TYR A 367 -2.12 23.79 -17.03
C TYR A 367 -2.72 24.01 -15.64
N ILE A 368 -2.77 25.25 -15.18
CA ILE A 368 -2.99 25.57 -13.76
C ILE A 368 -3.97 26.73 -13.58
N SER A 369 -4.88 26.61 -12.61
CA SER A 369 -5.83 27.70 -12.27
C SER A 369 -5.20 28.92 -11.57
N THR A 370 -4.04 28.77 -10.94
CA THR A 370 -3.27 29.85 -10.30
C THR A 370 -1.79 29.64 -10.53
N ALA A 371 -0.98 30.71 -10.42
CA ALA A 371 0.47 30.62 -10.62
C ALA A 371 1.13 29.68 -9.59
N PRO A 372 2.25 29.00 -9.94
CA PRO A 372 2.99 28.20 -8.98
C PRO A 372 3.56 29.06 -7.87
N TYR A 373 3.59 28.52 -6.66
CA TYR A 373 4.15 29.18 -5.49
C TYR A 373 5.49 28.57 -5.12
N VAL A 374 6.51 29.42 -4.98
CA VAL A 374 7.82 29.02 -4.42
C VAL A 374 7.81 29.38 -2.95
N ARG A 375 7.77 28.36 -2.09
CA ARG A 375 8.03 28.52 -0.65
C ARG A 375 9.49 28.95 -0.47
N GLY A 376 9.76 29.73 0.58
CA GLY A 376 11.09 30.25 0.87
C GLY A 376 12.18 29.17 1.05
N GLY A 377 13.35 29.60 1.52
CA GLY A 377 14.50 28.71 1.72
C GLY A 377 15.46 28.66 0.53
N ASP A 378 16.47 27.79 0.64
CA ASP A 378 17.50 27.62 -0.39
C ASP A 378 16.95 26.77 -1.54
N THR A 379 16.41 27.41 -2.56
CA THR A 379 15.77 26.73 -3.68
C THR A 379 16.37 27.16 -5.02
N THR A 380 16.60 26.22 -5.91
CA THR A 380 16.93 26.48 -7.31
C THR A 380 15.84 25.82 -8.16
N ASN A 381 14.81 26.58 -8.45
CA ASN A 381 13.65 26.11 -9.20
C ASN A 381 13.61 26.76 -10.59
N VAL A 382 13.42 25.96 -11.62
CA VAL A 382 13.15 26.46 -12.98
C VAL A 382 11.65 26.39 -13.21
N ILE A 383 10.99 27.56 -13.31
CA ILE A 383 9.56 27.66 -13.58
C ILE A 383 9.38 28.24 -14.99
N THR A 384 8.82 27.46 -15.91
CA THR A 384 8.73 27.88 -17.32
C THR A 384 7.55 27.24 -18.07
N GLY A 385 6.98 27.95 -19.04
CA GLY A 385 6.00 27.39 -19.97
C GLY A 385 4.68 26.92 -19.35
N ASN A 386 4.34 27.32 -18.11
CA ASN A 386 3.06 27.00 -17.48
C ASN A 386 1.95 27.92 -18.03
N VAL A 387 0.76 27.35 -18.24
CA VAL A 387 -0.41 28.05 -18.81
C VAL A 387 -1.44 28.26 -17.70
N LEU A 388 -1.83 29.51 -17.49
CA LEU A 388 -2.93 29.85 -16.61
C LEU A 388 -4.26 29.56 -17.32
N LEU A 389 -5.10 28.76 -16.68
CA LEU A 389 -6.45 28.48 -17.14
C LEU A 389 -7.38 29.65 -16.76
N PRO A 390 -8.35 29.99 -17.62
CA PRO A 390 -9.31 31.06 -17.36
C PRO A 390 -10.25 30.75 -16.20
#